data_AF-A0A1C6BUC8-F1
#
_entry.id   AF-A0A1C6BUC8-F1
#
_cell.length_a   1.000
_cell.length_b   1.000
_cell.length_c   1.000
_cell.angle_alpha   90.00
_cell.angle_beta   90.00
_cell.angle_gamma   90.00
#
_symmetry.space_group_name_H-M   'P 1'
#
loop_
_entity.id
_entity.type
_entity.pdbx_description
1 polymer ?
#
loop_
_entity_poly.entity_id
_entity_poly.type
_entity_poly.pdbx_seq_one_letter_code
_entity_poly.pdbx_strand_id
1 'polypeptide(L)'
;MSAAVAAAVKAAILALTDGNTRQKIGWVLAAILSPVILLISFLRSLGSGASSHNLSVVELCFYGGTIPAGTFEEYRAYIVEMRMGFVQLERPWKISEN
;
A
#
# COMPACT_ATOMS: atom_id res chain seq x y z
N MET A 1 -36.74 18.99 -0.14
CA MET A 1 -35.44 19.66 -0.42
C MET A 1 -35.68 21.16 -0.42
N SER A 2 -34.87 21.96 0.28
CA SER A 2 -35.03 23.43 0.25
C SER A 2 -34.67 23.99 -1.13
N ALA A 3 -35.34 25.07 -1.55
CA ALA A 3 -35.07 25.77 -2.80
C ALA A 3 -33.59 26.18 -2.93
N ALA A 4 -32.95 26.53 -1.81
CA ALA A 4 -31.52 26.87 -1.77
C ALA A 4 -30.63 25.68 -2.12
N VAL A 5 -30.96 24.49 -1.60
CA VAL A 5 -30.21 23.26 -1.89
C VAL A 5 -30.39 22.86 -3.36
N ALA A 6 -31.62 22.98 -3.88
CA ALA A 6 -31.89 22.70 -5.29
C ALA A 6 -31.13 23.66 -6.22
N ALA A 7 -31.04 24.95 -5.86
CA ALA A 7 -30.26 25.93 -6.60
C ALA A 7 -28.76 25.64 -6.57
N ALA A 8 -28.22 25.28 -5.39
CA ALA A 8 -26.81 24.92 -5.23
C ALA A 8 -26.43 23.68 -6.05
N VAL A 9 -27.29 22.65 -6.06
CA VAL A 9 -27.07 21.44 -6.86
C VAL A 9 -27.08 21.76 -8.36
N LYS A 10 -28.03 22.57 -8.84
CA LYS A 10 -28.06 23.00 -10.26
C LYS A 10 -26.80 23.78 -10.65
N ALA A 11 -26.36 24.70 -9.80
CA ALA A 11 -25.14 25.47 -10.03
C ALA A 11 -23.89 24.57 -10.06
N ALA A 12 -23.79 23.59 -9.17
CA ALA A 12 -22.70 22.61 -9.16
C ALA A 12 -22.68 21.76 -10.44
N ILE A 13 -23.84 21.28 -10.90
CA ILE A 13 -23.95 20.50 -12.15
C ILE A 13 -23.50 21.35 -13.36
N LEU A 14 -23.94 22.61 -13.43
CA LEU A 14 -23.53 23.53 -14.50
C LEU A 14 -22.01 23.79 -14.47
N ALA A 15 -21.44 24.02 -13.29
CA ALA A 15 -20.00 24.22 -13.11
C ALA A 15 -19.17 22.98 -13.51
N LEU A 16 -19.72 21.78 -13.34
CA LEU A 16 -19.08 20.51 -13.75
C LEU A 16 -19.22 20.21 -15.25
N THR A 17 -20.14 20.89 -15.95
CA THR A 17 -20.33 20.72 -17.40
C THR A 17 -19.32 21.55 -18.20
N ASP A 18 -18.85 22.68 -17.65
CA ASP A 18 -17.78 23.48 -18.25
C ASP A 18 -16.40 22.80 -18.05
N GLY A 19 -15.69 22.53 -19.15
CA GLY A 19 -14.44 21.77 -19.12
C GLY A 19 -13.31 22.47 -18.33
N ASN A 20 -13.18 23.79 -18.49
CA ASN A 20 -12.15 24.59 -17.80
C ASN A 20 -12.42 24.66 -16.29
N THR A 21 -13.68 24.89 -15.92
CA THR A 21 -14.12 24.94 -14.51
C THR A 21 -14.00 23.58 -13.85
N ARG A 22 -14.43 22.50 -14.50
CA ARG A 22 -14.27 21.13 -14.02
C ARG A 22 -12.80 20.78 -13.80
N GLN A 23 -11.92 21.13 -14.73
CA GLN A 23 -10.49 20.88 -14.59
C GLN A 23 -9.91 21.62 -13.38
N LYS A 24 -10.23 22.91 -13.21
CA LYS A 24 -9.78 23.69 -12.04
C LYS A 24 -10.26 23.09 -10.73
N ILE A 25 -11.55 22.72 -10.65
CA ILE A 25 -12.12 22.04 -9.47
C ILE A 25 -11.37 20.73 -9.20
N GLY A 26 -11.12 19.92 -10.23
CA GLY A 26 -10.38 18.67 -10.11
C GLY A 26 -8.97 18.88 -9.56
N TRP A 27 -8.24 19.89 -10.05
CA TRP A 27 -6.90 20.22 -9.54
C TRP A 27 -6.91 20.73 -8.10
N VAL A 28 -7.90 21.55 -7.72
CA VAL A 28 -8.06 22.02 -6.34
C VAL A 28 -8.34 20.83 -5.41
N LEU A 29 -9.26 19.94 -5.79
CA LEU A 29 -9.54 18.72 -5.05
C LEU A 29 -8.30 17.84 -4.94
N ALA A 30 -7.56 17.66 -6.04
CA ALA A 30 -6.31 16.90 -6.03
C ALA A 30 -5.29 17.51 -5.08
N ALA A 31 -5.07 18.84 -5.11
CA ALA A 31 -4.12 19.51 -4.23
C ALA A 31 -4.46 19.36 -2.73
N ILE A 32 -5.76 19.30 -2.39
CA ILE A 32 -6.22 19.12 -1.01
C ILE A 32 -6.22 17.64 -0.59
N LEU A 33 -6.74 16.76 -1.42
CA LEU A 33 -6.92 15.35 -1.09
C LEU A 33 -5.64 14.54 -1.21
N SER A 34 -4.75 14.89 -2.14
CA SER A 34 -3.48 14.17 -2.33
C SER A 34 -2.63 14.11 -1.06
N PRO A 35 -2.33 15.21 -0.34
CA PRO A 35 -1.53 15.12 0.88
C PRO A 35 -2.20 14.28 1.96
N VAL A 36 -3.54 14.31 2.06
CA VAL A 36 -4.30 13.49 3.03
C VAL A 36 -4.19 12.00 2.68
N ILE A 37 -4.41 11.65 1.42
CA ILE A 37 -4.28 10.27 0.92
C ILE A 37 -2.85 9.76 1.12
N LEU A 38 -1.85 10.58 0.80
CA LEU A 38 -0.44 10.26 0.99
C LEU A 38 -0.11 10.06 2.47
N LEU A 39 -0.60 10.94 3.35
CA LEU A 39 -0.37 10.82 4.80
C LEU A 39 -0.97 9.52 5.35
N ILE A 40 -2.21 9.19 4.97
CA ILE A 40 -2.86 7.94 5.39
C ILE A 40 -2.07 6.74 4.87
N SER A 41 -1.67 6.76 3.60
CA SER A 41 -0.88 5.67 3.00
C SER A 41 0.46 5.50 3.69
N PHE A 42 1.14 6.61 3.99
CA PHE A 42 2.41 6.63 4.72
C PHE A 42 2.26 6.03 6.13
N LEU A 43 1.27 6.49 6.90
CA LEU A 43 1.02 5.96 8.24
C LEU A 43 0.67 4.48 8.22
N ARG A 44 -0.09 4.01 7.21
CA ARG A 44 -0.38 2.59 7.02
C ARG A 44 0.87 1.78 6.72
N SER A 45 1.72 2.25 5.81
CA SER A 45 2.98 1.58 5.49
C SER A 45 3.92 1.54 6.70
N LEU A 46 4.02 2.65 7.44
CA LEU A 46 4.85 2.74 8.64
C LEU A 46 4.34 1.81 9.75
N GLY A 47 3.05 1.84 10.05
CA GLY A 47 2.44 0.96 11.06
C GLY A 47 2.47 -0.52 10.65
N SER A 48 2.31 -0.83 9.37
CA SER A 48 2.47 -2.19 8.84
C SER A 48 3.91 -2.66 9.04
N GLY A 49 4.90 -1.87 8.66
CA GLY A 49 6.32 -2.23 8.84
C GLY A 49 6.72 -2.37 10.32
N ALA A 50 6.13 -1.56 11.21
CA ALA A 50 6.40 -1.60 12.65
C ALA A 50 5.54 -2.63 13.42
N SER A 51 4.60 -3.32 12.76
CA SER A 51 3.76 -4.32 13.42
C SER A 51 4.60 -5.52 13.87
N SER A 52 4.45 -5.93 15.13
CA SER A 52 5.19 -7.08 15.70
C SER A 52 5.01 -8.35 14.89
N HIS A 53 3.83 -8.57 14.31
CA HIS A 53 3.58 -9.71 13.42
C HIS A 53 4.45 -9.65 12.16
N ASN A 54 4.51 -8.50 11.49
CA ASN A 54 5.30 -8.34 10.27
C ASN A 54 6.81 -8.38 10.57
N LEU A 55 7.23 -7.80 11.69
CA LEU A 55 8.61 -7.88 12.16
C LEU A 55 9.02 -9.33 12.43
N SER A 56 8.19 -10.09 13.17
CA SER A 56 8.49 -11.49 13.49
C SER A 56 8.63 -12.37 12.26
N VAL A 57 7.90 -12.04 11.18
CA VAL A 57 7.99 -12.77 9.91
C VAL A 57 9.27 -12.45 9.18
N VAL A 58 9.70 -11.18 9.17
CA VAL A 58 11.02 -10.79 8.65
C VAL A 58 12.12 -11.50 9.43
N GLU A 59 12.06 -11.50 10.76
CA GLU A 59 13.02 -12.22 11.60
C GLU A 59 13.03 -13.73 11.29
N LEU A 60 11.85 -14.36 11.14
CA LEU A 60 11.75 -15.75 10.72
C LEU A 60 12.40 -15.97 9.36
N CYS A 61 12.21 -15.07 8.39
CA CYS A 61 12.78 -15.21 7.05
C CYS A 61 14.31 -15.06 7.03
N PHE A 62 14.88 -14.12 7.78
CA PHE A 62 16.32 -13.82 7.76
C PHE A 62 17.13 -14.66 8.75
N TYR A 63 16.59 -14.90 9.96
CA TYR A 63 17.31 -15.55 11.04
C TYR A 63 16.85 -16.98 11.31
N GLY A 64 15.83 -17.46 10.60
CA GLY A 64 15.31 -18.82 10.75
C GLY A 64 14.40 -18.98 11.96
N GLY A 65 14.36 -20.17 12.57
CA GLY A 65 13.47 -20.50 13.69
C GLY A 65 12.16 -21.20 13.29
N THR A 66 11.39 -21.60 14.31
CA THR A 66 10.16 -22.38 14.15
C THR A 66 8.98 -21.50 13.77
N ILE A 67 8.40 -21.73 12.59
CA ILE A 67 7.15 -21.07 12.17
C ILE A 67 6.01 -21.56 13.08
N PRO A 68 5.26 -20.68 13.77
CA PRO A 68 4.19 -21.06 14.68
C PRO A 68 3.19 -22.04 14.07
N ALA A 69 2.69 -22.99 14.85
CA ALA A 69 1.77 -24.02 14.35
C ALA A 69 0.45 -23.43 13.81
N GLY A 70 0.00 -22.28 14.35
CA GLY A 70 -1.21 -21.58 13.90
C GLY A 70 -1.03 -20.70 12.67
N THR A 71 0.16 -20.64 12.07
CA THR A 71 0.39 -19.88 10.83
C THR A 71 -0.33 -20.54 9.65
N PHE A 72 -1.15 -19.77 8.94
CA PHE A 72 -1.84 -20.19 7.72
C PHE A 72 -0.87 -20.81 6.70
N GLU A 73 -1.32 -21.85 5.99
CA GLU A 73 -0.47 -22.65 5.11
C GLU A 73 0.15 -21.82 3.99
N GLU A 74 -0.63 -20.94 3.36
CA GLU A 74 -0.15 -20.06 2.30
C GLU A 74 0.91 -19.09 2.83
N TYR A 75 0.72 -18.58 4.05
CA TYR A 75 1.69 -17.67 4.66
C TYR A 75 2.96 -18.39 5.09
N ARG A 76 2.84 -19.63 5.56
CA ARG A 76 3.98 -20.51 5.85
C ARG A 76 4.78 -20.77 4.57
N ALA A 77 4.12 -21.06 3.44
CA ALA A 77 4.79 -21.27 2.16
C ALA A 77 5.63 -20.06 1.76
N TYR A 78 5.08 -18.84 1.91
CA TYR A 78 5.84 -17.60 1.66
C TYR A 78 7.09 -17.46 2.52
N ILE A 79 7.00 -17.77 3.82
CA ILE A 79 8.17 -17.70 4.73
C ILE A 79 9.25 -18.69 4.28
N VAL A 80 8.86 -19.91 3.92
CA VAL A 80 9.79 -20.95 3.45
C VAL A 80 10.43 -20.54 2.12
N GLU A 81 9.65 -20.03 1.16
CA GLU A 81 10.16 -19.57 -0.13
C GLU A 81 11.19 -18.44 0.05
N MET A 82 10.90 -17.46 0.90
CA MET A 82 11.81 -16.35 1.17
C MET A 82 13.14 -16.84 1.79
N ARG A 83 13.08 -17.77 2.76
CA ARG A 83 14.28 -18.42 3.32
C ARG A 83 15.11 -19.12 2.25
N MET A 84 14.46 -19.88 1.37
CA MET A 84 15.13 -20.55 0.25
C MET A 84 15.76 -19.57 -0.73
N GLY A 85 15.13 -18.41 -0.95
CA GLY A 85 15.70 -17.30 -1.71
C GLY A 85 16.99 -16.78 -1.08
N PHE A 86 17.02 -16.54 0.23
CA PHE A 86 18.23 -16.09 0.92
C PHE A 86 19.35 -17.13 0.89
N VAL A 87 19.04 -18.40 1.11
CA VAL A 87 20.02 -19.50 0.94
C VAL A 87 20.63 -19.48 -0.46
N GLN A 88 19.84 -19.18 -1.50
CA GLN A 88 20.38 -19.06 -2.85
C GLN A 88 21.28 -17.84 -3.03
N LEU A 89 20.94 -16.70 -2.44
CA LEU A 89 21.74 -15.46 -2.50
C LEU A 89 23.05 -15.57 -1.70
N GLU A 90 23.06 -16.35 -0.62
CA GLU A 90 24.25 -16.61 0.19
C GLU A 90 25.21 -17.59 -0.45
N ARG A 91 24.77 -18.35 -1.47
CA ARG A 91 25.69 -19.24 -2.19
C ARG A 91 26.78 -18.41 -2.87
N PRO A 92 28.06 -18.81 -2.76
CA PRO A 92 29.12 -18.21 -3.54
C PRO A 92 28.72 -18.22 -5.01
N TRP A 93 28.83 -17.07 -5.68
CA TRP A 93 28.58 -16.98 -7.11
C TRP A 93 29.52 -17.95 -7.83
N LYS A 94 29.01 -19.10 -8.25
CA LYS A 94 29.72 -19.97 -9.17
C LYS A 94 29.70 -19.24 -10.51
N ILE A 95 30.82 -18.62 -10.87
CA ILE A 95 31.09 -18.31 -12.27
C ILE A 95 30.96 -19.65 -12.98
N SER A 96 29.96 -19.79 -13.86
CA SER A 96 29.90 -20.94 -14.74
C SER A 96 31.15 -20.87 -15.61
N GLU A 97 32.16 -21.67 -15.27
CA GLU A 97 33.27 -21.95 -16.17
C GLU A 97 32.68 -22.70 -17.36
N ASN A 98 32.35 -21.93 -18.41
CA ASN A 98 32.11 -22.39 -19.77
C ASN A 98 33.13 -21.70 -20.67
#